data_AF-A0A2V1AWB2-F1
#
_entry.id   AF-A0A2V1AWB2-F1
#
_cell.length_a   1.000
_cell.length_b   1.000
_cell.length_c   1.000
_cell.angle_alpha   90.00
_cell.angle_beta   90.00
_cell.angle_gamma   90.00
#
_symmetry.space_group_name_H-M   'P 1'
#
loop_
_entity.id
_entity.type
_entity.pdbx_description
1 polymer ?
#
loop_
_entity_poly.entity_id
_entity_poly.type
_entity_poly.pdbx_seq_one_letter_code
_entity_poly.pdbx_strand_id
1 'polypeptide(L)'
;MIFTELPESIIDRILFFAFLEGGLEAVVNLSLTCSTLRKQGNAFLYSAIPLVVRDKPSSQSKSYEMLDNIEPLCRLLSRDLRLYDYKNQPLSFDGFQCLSTLTVEARDLSFLVKLAPLERLRSFTIVYDHKKFDRKHVAKMRQEMEGMGEELAIPALEVFRVSSAKPKVDTPFRNLISPNWKNPRGVEDYDKQFSSSTWSKYASAFQGKHKNLGAIFFMILENTKKSIRVAEILGIDFSFIMSRERTLKFSRDCNLILNNPSIIHAYSWMERVKSKKRLTILIENRITSTVSVVVKKKNKEPVTSVKDSGLLVEMRNRMNAWV
;
A
#
# COMPACT_ATOMS: atom_id res chain seq x y z
N MET A 1 35.54 -36.34 -0.86
CA MET A 1 35.18 -34.94 -1.16
C MET A 1 34.48 -34.38 0.07
N ILE A 2 35.02 -33.30 0.62
CA ILE A 2 34.46 -32.63 1.81
C ILE A 2 33.34 -31.70 1.34
N PHE A 3 32.25 -31.59 2.08
CA PHE A 3 31.08 -30.77 1.69
C PHE A 3 31.44 -29.31 1.35
N THR A 4 32.50 -28.76 1.97
CA THR A 4 33.02 -27.41 1.71
C THR A 4 33.72 -27.26 0.35
N GLU A 5 33.96 -28.36 -0.37
CA GLU A 5 34.58 -28.39 -1.71
C GLU A 5 33.51 -28.45 -2.82
N LEU A 6 32.22 -28.49 -2.47
CA LEU A 6 31.15 -28.46 -3.44
C LEU A 6 31.14 -27.11 -4.21
N PRO A 7 30.83 -27.13 -5.52
CA PRO A 7 30.61 -25.91 -6.27
C PRO A 7 29.49 -25.07 -5.64
N GLU A 8 29.65 -23.74 -5.66
CA GLU A 8 28.66 -22.81 -5.07
C GLU A 8 27.25 -23.04 -5.64
N SER A 9 27.14 -23.34 -6.93
CA SER A 9 25.87 -23.66 -7.60
C SER A 9 25.17 -24.93 -7.08
N ILE A 10 25.92 -25.89 -6.53
CA ILE A 10 25.36 -27.09 -5.88
C ILE A 10 24.91 -26.76 -4.46
N ILE A 11 25.66 -25.92 -3.75
CA ILE A 11 25.29 -25.42 -2.43
C ILE A 11 23.99 -24.61 -2.49
N ASP A 12 23.83 -23.75 -3.51
CA ASP A 12 22.59 -22.99 -3.73
C ASP A 12 21.37 -23.90 -3.94
N ARG A 13 21.53 -25.00 -4.69
CA ARG A 13 20.47 -26.00 -4.87
C ARG A 13 20.12 -26.70 -3.57
N ILE A 14 21.10 -27.02 -2.72
CA ILE A 14 20.87 -27.64 -1.42
C ILE A 14 20.13 -26.67 -0.49
N LEU A 15 20.56 -25.41 -0.41
CA LEU A 15 19.88 -24.36 0.35
C LEU A 15 18.44 -24.14 -0.16
N PHE A 16 18.23 -24.25 -1.46
CA PHE A 16 16.91 -24.22 -2.08
C PHE A 16 16.01 -25.40 -1.68
N PHE A 17 16.52 -26.64 -1.72
CA PHE A 17 15.74 -27.79 -1.27
C PHE A 17 15.44 -27.72 0.23
N ALA A 18 16.39 -27.26 1.04
CA ALA A 18 16.16 -27.01 2.45
C ALA A 18 15.08 -25.95 2.69
N PHE A 19 15.07 -24.88 1.88
CA PHE A 19 14.02 -23.87 1.90
C PHE A 19 12.65 -24.44 1.53
N LEU A 20 12.56 -25.29 0.51
CA LEU A 20 11.29 -25.89 0.08
C LEU A 20 10.68 -26.81 1.14
N GLU A 21 11.50 -27.67 1.76
CA GLU A 21 11.05 -28.68 2.72
C GLU A 21 10.85 -28.11 4.13
N GLY A 22 11.75 -27.22 4.58
CA GLY A 22 11.83 -26.75 5.98
C GLY A 22 11.81 -25.24 6.14
N GLY A 23 11.55 -24.48 5.08
CA GLY A 23 11.44 -23.03 5.12
C GLY A 23 12.74 -22.30 5.45
N LEU A 24 12.63 -21.02 5.81
CA LEU A 24 13.79 -20.18 6.17
C LEU A 24 14.57 -20.73 7.37
N GLU A 25 13.90 -21.41 8.31
CA GLU A 25 14.54 -21.99 9.48
C GLU A 25 15.53 -23.08 9.09
N ALA A 26 15.18 -23.95 8.15
CA ALA A 26 16.10 -24.95 7.62
C ALA A 26 17.31 -24.33 6.93
N VAL A 27 17.12 -23.25 6.16
CA VAL A 27 18.22 -22.51 5.52
C VAL A 27 19.14 -21.89 6.57
N VAL A 28 18.59 -21.25 7.61
CA VAL A 28 19.36 -20.66 8.71
C VAL A 28 20.15 -21.74 9.45
N ASN A 29 19.52 -22.87 9.77
CA ASN A 29 20.18 -23.98 10.46
C ASN A 29 21.32 -24.57 9.63
N LEU A 30 21.11 -24.78 8.32
CA LEU A 30 22.17 -25.19 7.40
C LEU A 30 23.31 -24.16 7.33
N SER A 31 22.97 -22.87 7.28
CA SER A 31 23.93 -21.77 7.24
C SER A 31 24.79 -21.67 8.50
N LEU A 32 24.34 -22.20 9.64
CA LEU A 32 25.12 -22.20 10.88
C LEU A 32 26.19 -23.30 10.94
N THR A 33 26.10 -24.31 10.07
CA THR A 33 26.94 -25.52 10.10
C THR A 33 28.43 -25.23 9.86
N CYS A 34 28.77 -24.40 8.89
CA CYS A 34 30.17 -24.04 8.58
C CYS A 34 30.28 -22.66 7.95
N SER A 35 31.49 -22.10 7.89
CA SER A 35 31.73 -20.74 7.36
C SER A 35 31.37 -20.62 5.87
N THR A 36 31.63 -21.64 5.07
CA THR A 36 31.27 -21.67 3.63
C THR A 36 29.76 -21.65 3.44
N LEU A 37 29.02 -22.50 4.17
CA LEU A 37 27.55 -22.49 4.17
C LEU A 37 26.98 -21.23 4.80
N ARG A 38 27.65 -20.63 5.78
CA ARG A 38 27.23 -19.35 6.35
C ARG A 38 27.33 -18.25 5.32
N LYS A 39 28.44 -18.19 4.57
CA LYS A 39 28.63 -17.20 3.50
C LYS A 39 27.61 -17.40 2.39
N GLN A 40 27.43 -18.62 1.91
CA GLN A 40 26.50 -18.93 0.82
C GLN A 40 25.03 -18.87 1.24
N GLY A 41 24.71 -19.37 2.43
CA GLY A 41 23.39 -19.25 3.04
C GLY A 41 23.01 -17.81 3.34
N ASN A 42 23.95 -16.99 3.85
CA ASN A 42 23.74 -15.55 3.91
C ASN A 42 23.56 -14.97 2.51
N ALA A 43 24.39 -15.32 1.52
CA ALA A 43 24.21 -14.84 0.15
C ALA A 43 22.87 -15.28 -0.46
N PHE A 44 22.35 -16.46 -0.14
CA PHE A 44 21.06 -17.01 -0.53
C PHE A 44 19.89 -16.30 0.17
N LEU A 45 20.04 -15.99 1.46
CA LEU A 45 19.08 -15.22 2.24
C LEU A 45 19.10 -13.73 1.86
N TYR A 46 20.27 -13.20 1.53
CA TYR A 46 20.46 -11.84 1.04
C TYR A 46 20.07 -11.73 -0.43
N SER A 47 20.15 -12.81 -1.23
CA SER A 47 19.65 -12.93 -2.61
C SER A 47 18.13 -13.02 -2.70
N ALA A 48 17.42 -13.01 -1.56
CA ALA A 48 16.12 -12.35 -1.42
C ALA A 48 16.22 -10.81 -1.63
N ILE A 49 17.06 -10.39 -2.59
CA ILE A 49 17.32 -9.02 -3.00
C ILE A 49 15.99 -8.43 -3.43
N PRO A 50 15.65 -7.20 -2.99
CA PRO A 50 14.53 -6.47 -3.56
C PRO A 50 14.71 -6.40 -5.07
N LEU A 51 13.86 -7.08 -5.82
CA LEU A 51 13.90 -7.04 -7.27
C LEU A 51 13.40 -5.67 -7.70
N VAL A 52 14.33 -4.82 -8.13
CA VAL A 52 14.00 -3.48 -8.62
C VAL A 52 13.88 -3.53 -10.13
N VAL A 53 12.73 -3.10 -10.65
CA VAL A 53 12.42 -3.07 -12.07
C VAL A 53 12.12 -1.64 -12.49
N ARG A 54 12.69 -1.21 -13.62
CA ARG A 54 12.57 0.15 -14.17
C ARG A 54 12.49 0.09 -15.69
N ASP A 55 12.00 1.14 -16.35
CA ASP A 55 12.09 1.23 -17.82
C ASP A 55 13.55 1.32 -18.29
N LYS A 56 14.35 2.17 -17.63
CA LYS A 56 15.79 2.30 -17.91
C LYS A 56 16.57 1.54 -16.83
N PRO A 57 17.19 0.38 -17.17
CA PRO A 57 17.92 -0.40 -16.18
C PRO A 57 19.14 0.37 -15.68
N SER A 58 19.57 0.02 -14.46
CA SER A 58 20.78 0.52 -13.81
C SER A 58 21.56 -0.69 -13.30
N SER A 59 22.76 -0.49 -12.75
CA SER A 59 23.56 -1.59 -12.20
C SER A 59 22.83 -2.43 -11.15
N GLN A 60 21.81 -1.87 -10.49
CA GLN A 60 21.01 -2.51 -9.43
C GLN A 60 19.55 -2.75 -9.82
N SER A 61 19.16 -2.57 -11.10
CA SER A 61 17.77 -2.76 -11.52
C SER A 61 17.64 -3.45 -12.88
N LYS A 62 16.59 -4.26 -13.02
CA LYS A 62 16.23 -4.92 -14.29
C LYS A 62 15.27 -4.06 -15.11
N SER A 63 15.22 -4.30 -16.42
CA SER A 63 14.18 -3.69 -17.27
C SER A 63 12.88 -4.48 -17.21
N TYR A 64 11.74 -3.87 -17.53
CA TYR A 64 10.46 -4.59 -17.63
C TYR A 64 10.48 -5.68 -18.69
N GLU A 65 11.18 -5.46 -19.81
CA GLU A 65 11.37 -6.46 -20.88
C GLU A 65 12.17 -7.68 -20.41
N MET A 66 12.93 -7.54 -19.32
CA MET A 66 13.66 -8.64 -18.72
C MET A 66 12.86 -9.40 -17.67
N LEU A 67 11.66 -8.95 -17.26
CA LEU A 67 10.84 -9.63 -16.27
C LEU A 67 10.58 -11.09 -16.67
N ASP A 68 10.22 -11.32 -17.92
CA ASP A 68 9.97 -12.65 -18.49
C ASP A 68 11.25 -13.49 -18.66
N ASN A 69 12.41 -12.85 -18.59
CA ASN A 69 13.74 -13.47 -18.65
C ASN A 69 14.43 -13.58 -17.29
N ILE A 70 13.78 -13.14 -16.20
CA ILE A 70 14.29 -13.40 -14.85
C ILE A 70 14.26 -14.90 -14.62
N GLU A 71 15.40 -15.45 -14.22
CA GLU A 71 15.55 -16.86 -13.89
C GLU A 71 14.41 -17.31 -12.96
N PRO A 72 13.74 -18.44 -13.24
CA PRO A 72 12.59 -18.90 -12.46
C PRO A 72 12.87 -18.97 -10.95
N LEU A 73 14.09 -19.35 -10.57
CA LEU A 73 14.54 -19.40 -9.17
C LEU A 73 14.54 -18.00 -8.52
N CYS A 74 15.01 -16.97 -9.24
CA CYS A 74 15.01 -15.60 -8.76
C CYS A 74 13.60 -15.07 -8.53
N ARG A 75 12.62 -15.42 -9.40
CA ARG A 75 11.21 -15.06 -9.18
C ARG A 75 10.63 -15.76 -7.96
N LEU A 76 10.91 -17.06 -7.84
CA LEU A 76 10.43 -17.90 -6.75
C LEU A 76 10.88 -17.39 -5.38
N LEU A 77 12.14 -16.93 -5.28
CA LEU A 77 12.74 -16.45 -4.04
C LEU A 77 12.53 -14.96 -3.77
N SER A 78 12.07 -14.18 -4.75
CA SER A 78 11.87 -12.74 -4.59
C SER A 78 10.77 -12.43 -3.58
N ARG A 79 11.15 -11.84 -2.44
CA ARG A 79 10.22 -11.45 -1.36
C ARG A 79 9.78 -9.98 -1.43
N ASP A 80 10.59 -9.11 -2.03
CA ASP A 80 10.29 -7.69 -2.24
C ASP A 80 10.43 -7.38 -3.74
N LEU A 81 9.35 -6.95 -4.37
CA LEU A 81 9.33 -6.50 -5.76
C LEU A 81 9.01 -5.01 -5.80
N ARG A 82 9.89 -4.23 -6.45
CA ARG A 82 9.73 -2.78 -6.62
C ARG A 82 9.70 -2.43 -8.09
N LEU A 83 8.56 -1.95 -8.55
CA LEU A 83 8.31 -1.54 -9.91
C LEU A 83 8.32 0.00 -9.96
N TYR A 84 9.29 0.60 -10.64
CA TYR A 84 9.36 2.05 -10.82
C TYR A 84 8.88 2.47 -12.20
N ASP A 85 8.26 3.64 -12.28
CA ASP A 85 7.76 4.25 -13.52
C ASP A 85 6.83 3.34 -14.35
N TYR A 86 6.12 2.40 -13.70
CA TYR A 86 5.31 1.41 -14.39
C TYR A 86 4.28 2.05 -15.33
N LYS A 87 4.26 1.60 -16.60
CA LYS A 87 3.38 2.12 -17.66
C LYS A 87 2.83 1.03 -18.57
N ASN A 88 1.66 0.48 -18.24
CA ASN A 88 0.89 -0.48 -19.06
C ASN A 88 1.76 -1.60 -19.70
N GLN A 89 2.82 -2.03 -19.01
CA GLN A 89 3.66 -3.12 -19.46
C GLN A 89 2.95 -4.46 -19.18
N PRO A 90 3.16 -5.50 -19.98
CA PRO A 90 2.80 -6.84 -19.57
C PRO A 90 3.52 -7.15 -18.26
N LEU A 91 2.77 -7.54 -17.25
CA LEU A 91 3.34 -7.93 -15.98
C LEU A 91 2.70 -9.24 -15.57
N SER A 92 3.47 -10.32 -15.74
CA SER A 92 3.11 -11.61 -15.16
C SER A 92 3.73 -11.69 -13.77
N PHE A 93 2.89 -11.99 -12.78
CA PHE A 93 3.34 -12.34 -11.45
C PHE A 93 3.55 -13.86 -11.30
N ASP A 94 3.47 -14.62 -12.39
CA ASP A 94 3.69 -16.05 -12.36
C ASP A 94 5.13 -16.36 -11.90
N GLY A 95 5.23 -17.29 -10.96
CA GLY A 95 6.50 -17.66 -10.33
C GLY A 95 6.89 -16.83 -9.11
N PHE A 96 6.20 -15.72 -8.78
CA PHE A 96 6.47 -14.93 -7.56
C PHE A 96 5.79 -15.50 -6.30
N GLN A 97 5.97 -16.80 -6.05
CA GLN A 97 5.24 -17.51 -4.98
C GLN A 97 5.61 -17.03 -3.56
N CYS A 98 6.83 -16.53 -3.35
CA CYS A 98 7.28 -16.03 -2.04
C CYS A 98 7.15 -14.51 -1.87
N LEU A 99 6.51 -13.82 -2.82
CA LEU A 99 6.38 -12.38 -2.78
C LEU A 99 5.59 -11.92 -1.55
N SER A 100 6.26 -11.22 -0.63
CA SER A 100 5.70 -10.68 0.61
C SER A 100 5.40 -9.18 0.48
N THR A 101 6.23 -8.46 -0.27
CA THR A 101 6.13 -7.02 -0.47
C THR A 101 6.11 -6.65 -1.94
N LEU A 102 5.15 -5.82 -2.33
CA LEU A 102 5.05 -5.24 -3.67
C LEU A 102 4.95 -3.72 -3.54
N THR A 103 5.88 -3.01 -4.16
CA THR A 103 5.85 -1.55 -4.30
C THR A 103 5.76 -1.18 -5.77
N VAL A 104 4.79 -0.36 -6.14
CA VAL A 104 4.60 0.09 -7.52
C VAL A 104 4.54 1.61 -7.56
N GLU A 105 5.54 2.24 -8.17
CA GLU A 105 5.45 3.63 -8.64
C GLU A 105 4.79 3.65 -10.02
N ALA A 106 3.49 3.89 -10.02
CA ALA A 106 2.61 3.77 -11.16
C ALA A 106 2.45 5.10 -11.91
N ARG A 107 2.74 5.08 -13.22
CA ARG A 107 2.23 6.07 -14.18
C ARG A 107 0.89 5.65 -14.78
N ASP A 108 0.59 4.36 -14.68
CA ASP A 108 -0.63 3.71 -15.13
C ASP A 108 -1.05 2.65 -14.08
N LEU A 109 -2.34 2.55 -13.73
CA LEU A 109 -2.81 1.65 -12.69
C LEU A 109 -3.38 0.34 -13.29
N SER A 110 -3.37 0.16 -14.60
CA SER A 110 -3.90 -1.02 -15.30
C SER A 110 -3.31 -2.36 -14.86
N PHE A 111 -2.18 -2.36 -14.14
CA PHE A 111 -1.71 -3.59 -13.49
C PHE A 111 -2.69 -4.11 -12.44
N LEU A 112 -3.52 -3.25 -11.83
CA LEU A 112 -4.50 -3.65 -10.82
C LEU A 112 -5.54 -4.62 -11.37
N VAL A 113 -5.93 -4.51 -12.65
CA VAL A 113 -6.85 -5.45 -13.30
C VAL A 113 -6.14 -6.72 -13.79
N LYS A 114 -4.80 -6.75 -13.75
CA LYS A 114 -3.96 -7.88 -14.17
C LYS A 114 -3.29 -8.57 -12.99
N LEU A 115 -3.55 -8.13 -11.76
CA LEU A 115 -3.00 -8.74 -10.55
C LEU A 115 -3.61 -10.13 -10.37
N ALA A 116 -2.84 -11.17 -10.65
CA ALA A 116 -3.16 -12.52 -10.21
C ALA A 116 -3.25 -12.56 -8.66
N PRO A 117 -3.97 -13.53 -8.07
CA PRO A 117 -3.99 -13.71 -6.63
C PRO A 117 -2.57 -13.89 -6.07
N LEU A 118 -2.15 -12.98 -5.20
CA LEU A 118 -0.85 -13.03 -4.53
C LEU A 118 -1.04 -13.52 -3.10
N GLU A 119 -1.11 -14.83 -2.92
CA GLU A 119 -1.50 -15.46 -1.64
C GLU A 119 -0.62 -15.08 -0.46
N ARG A 120 0.68 -14.86 -0.70
CA ARG A 120 1.66 -14.54 0.35
C ARG A 120 1.94 -13.06 0.52
N LEU A 121 1.33 -12.19 -0.29
CA LEU A 121 1.60 -10.75 -0.24
C LEU A 121 1.04 -10.15 1.06
N ARG A 122 1.94 -9.68 1.92
CA ARG A 122 1.65 -9.04 3.21
C ARG A 122 1.62 -7.53 3.13
N SER A 123 2.39 -6.95 2.21
CA SER A 123 2.54 -5.50 2.05
C SER A 123 2.38 -5.07 0.60
N PHE A 124 1.49 -4.11 0.35
CA PHE A 124 1.24 -3.57 -0.98
C PHE A 124 1.26 -2.06 -0.94
N THR A 125 2.20 -1.46 -1.68
CA THR A 125 2.40 -0.02 -1.75
C THR A 125 2.20 0.48 -3.18
N ILE A 126 1.34 1.47 -3.36
CA ILE A 126 1.09 2.15 -4.64
C ILE A 126 1.48 3.62 -4.49
N VAL A 127 2.44 4.06 -5.29
CA VAL A 127 2.82 5.47 -5.41
C VAL A 127 2.43 5.94 -6.80
N TYR A 128 1.68 7.03 -6.94
CA TYR A 128 1.24 7.48 -8.25
C TYR A 128 1.14 9.00 -8.35
N ASP A 129 1.14 9.56 -9.56
CA ASP A 129 0.86 10.99 -9.78
C ASP A 129 -0.53 11.17 -10.40
N HIS A 130 -1.52 11.53 -9.58
CA HIS A 130 -2.91 11.70 -10.01
C HIS A 130 -3.07 12.65 -11.21
N LYS A 131 -2.13 13.59 -11.43
CA LYS A 131 -2.19 14.52 -12.56
C LYS A 131 -1.91 13.83 -13.90
N LYS A 132 -1.17 12.72 -13.90
CA LYS A 132 -0.79 11.97 -15.10
C LYS A 132 -1.88 11.01 -15.60
N PHE A 133 -2.91 10.75 -14.80
CA PHE A 133 -3.98 9.82 -15.16
C PHE A 133 -5.09 10.49 -15.96
N ASP A 134 -5.44 9.88 -17.09
CA ASP A 134 -6.64 10.22 -17.86
C ASP A 134 -7.91 9.77 -17.13
N ARG A 135 -8.96 10.62 -17.18
CA ARG A 135 -10.23 10.36 -16.49
C ARG A 135 -11.00 9.19 -17.10
N LYS A 136 -11.04 9.07 -18.43
CA LYS A 136 -11.78 8.00 -19.11
C LYS A 136 -11.10 6.67 -18.84
N HIS A 137 -9.77 6.63 -18.89
CA HIS A 137 -8.99 5.45 -18.55
C HIS A 137 -9.26 4.95 -17.12
N VAL A 138 -9.20 5.82 -16.11
CA VAL A 138 -9.51 5.46 -14.71
C VAL A 138 -10.97 5.00 -14.55
N ALA A 139 -11.91 5.59 -15.29
CA ALA A 139 -13.31 5.16 -15.27
C ALA A 139 -13.48 3.74 -15.83
N LYS A 140 -12.83 3.45 -16.96
CA LYS A 140 -12.83 2.11 -17.57
C LYS A 140 -12.24 1.07 -16.61
N MET A 141 -11.09 1.37 -16.04
CA MET A 141 -10.45 0.51 -15.04
C MET A 141 -11.36 0.19 -13.84
N ARG A 142 -12.08 1.19 -13.32
CA ARG A 142 -13.03 0.96 -12.22
C ARG A 142 -14.09 -0.06 -12.63
N GLN A 143 -14.62 0.04 -13.84
CA GLN A 143 -15.62 -0.90 -14.36
C GLN A 143 -15.03 -2.31 -14.54
N GLU A 144 -13.81 -2.41 -15.06
CA GLU A 144 -13.09 -3.68 -15.22
C GLU A 144 -12.88 -4.35 -13.85
N MET A 145 -12.38 -3.63 -12.83
CA MET A 145 -12.22 -4.16 -11.47
C MET A 145 -13.55 -4.56 -10.81
N GLU A 146 -14.64 -3.84 -11.09
CA GLU A 146 -15.98 -4.23 -10.59
C GLU A 146 -16.48 -5.52 -11.23
N GLY A 147 -16.14 -5.77 -12.51
CA GLY A 147 -16.46 -7.01 -13.20
C GLY A 147 -15.70 -8.23 -12.69
N MET A 148 -14.50 -8.05 -12.13
CA MET A 148 -13.66 -9.14 -11.60
C MET A 148 -14.15 -9.72 -10.26
N GLY A 149 -15.12 -9.09 -9.58
CA GLY A 149 -15.67 -9.62 -8.33
C GLY A 149 -14.63 -9.85 -7.22
N GLU A 150 -14.60 -11.06 -6.66
CA GLU A 150 -13.66 -11.45 -5.58
C GLU A 150 -12.28 -11.90 -6.09
N GLU A 151 -12.05 -11.98 -7.41
CA GLU A 151 -10.79 -12.51 -7.98
C GLU A 151 -9.56 -11.64 -7.67
N LEU A 152 -9.77 -10.36 -7.36
CA LEU A 152 -8.75 -9.42 -6.88
C LEU A 152 -8.36 -9.67 -5.41
N ALA A 153 -8.35 -10.94 -4.99
CA ALA A 153 -8.07 -11.34 -3.63
C ALA A 153 -6.56 -11.33 -3.36
N ILE A 154 -6.16 -10.45 -2.45
CA ILE A 154 -4.85 -10.50 -1.77
C ILE A 154 -5.12 -10.94 -0.33
N PRO A 155 -5.43 -12.23 -0.10
CA PRO A 155 -6.07 -12.69 1.13
C PRO A 155 -5.22 -12.44 2.38
N ALA A 156 -3.90 -12.42 2.24
CA ALA A 156 -2.96 -12.25 3.36
C ALA A 156 -2.52 -10.80 3.62
N LEU A 157 -3.05 -9.80 2.90
CA LEU A 157 -2.59 -8.43 2.98
C LEU A 157 -2.77 -7.84 4.39
N GLU A 158 -1.66 -7.46 5.03
CA GLU A 158 -1.66 -6.85 6.36
C GLU A 158 -1.42 -5.33 6.30
N VAL A 159 -0.64 -4.87 5.32
CA VAL A 159 -0.26 -3.47 5.13
C VAL A 159 -0.62 -3.01 3.72
N PHE A 160 -1.50 -2.01 3.62
CA PHE A 160 -1.81 -1.33 2.36
C PHE A 160 -1.34 0.12 2.44
N ARG A 161 -0.54 0.58 1.49
CA ARG A 161 -0.10 1.97 1.40
C ARG A 161 -0.45 2.55 0.04
N VAL A 162 -1.06 3.72 0.01
CA VAL A 162 -1.32 4.47 -1.21
C VAL A 162 -0.85 5.90 -1.02
N SER A 163 -0.01 6.39 -1.93
CA SER A 163 0.51 7.75 -1.88
C SER A 163 0.44 8.43 -3.24
N SER A 164 -0.07 9.66 -3.27
CA SER A 164 0.08 10.53 -4.43
C SER A 164 1.43 11.25 -4.37
N ALA A 165 2.37 10.92 -5.28
CA ALA A 165 3.72 11.49 -5.36
C ALA A 165 3.76 13.01 -5.55
N LYS A 166 2.75 13.56 -6.24
CA LYS A 166 2.39 14.97 -6.15
C LYS A 166 1.10 15.03 -5.36
N PRO A 167 1.12 15.15 -4.03
CA PRO A 167 -0.11 15.34 -3.29
C PRO A 167 -0.78 16.59 -3.86
N LYS A 168 -2.09 16.57 -4.09
CA LYS A 168 -2.84 17.79 -4.46
C LYS A 168 -2.72 18.90 -3.37
N VAL A 169 -2.10 18.55 -2.25
CA VAL A 169 -2.22 19.15 -0.93
C VAL A 169 -0.87 19.60 -0.36
N ASP A 170 0.24 19.40 -1.08
CA ASP A 170 1.46 20.20 -0.78
C ASP A 170 1.31 21.63 -1.29
N THR A 171 0.24 21.95 -2.01
CA THR A 171 -0.26 23.31 -2.02
C THR A 171 -0.69 23.62 -0.59
N PRO A 172 0.01 24.50 0.16
CA PRO A 172 -0.48 24.90 1.46
C PRO A 172 -1.94 25.32 1.27
N PHE A 173 -2.81 24.90 2.18
CA PHE A 173 -4.22 25.31 2.19
C PHE A 173 -4.39 26.81 1.85
N ARG A 174 -3.39 27.65 2.15
CA ARG A 174 -3.22 29.04 1.69
C ARG A 174 -3.53 29.32 0.22
N ASN A 175 -3.23 28.44 -0.75
CA ASN A 175 -3.50 28.74 -2.17
C ASN A 175 -4.92 28.35 -2.61
N LEU A 176 -5.66 27.63 -1.77
CA LEU A 176 -7.09 27.35 -1.94
C LEU A 176 -7.96 28.31 -1.11
N ILE A 177 -7.31 29.23 -0.38
CA ILE A 177 -7.91 30.17 0.56
C ILE A 177 -7.59 31.57 0.05
N SER A 178 -8.62 32.35 -0.28
CA SER A 178 -8.46 33.80 -0.51
C SER A 178 -7.72 34.44 0.67
N PRO A 179 -6.83 35.44 0.48
CA PRO A 179 -6.00 36.03 1.55
C PRO A 179 -6.75 36.49 2.81
N ASN A 180 -8.08 36.63 2.74
CA ASN A 180 -8.95 37.14 3.80
C ASN A 180 -9.67 36.06 4.62
N TRP A 181 -9.37 34.77 4.46
CA TRP A 181 -10.10 33.69 5.14
C TRP A 181 -9.34 33.09 6.33
N LYS A 182 -10.06 32.94 7.46
CA LYS A 182 -9.54 32.41 8.73
C LYS A 182 -9.26 30.91 8.61
N ASN A 183 -8.13 30.45 9.15
CA ASN A 183 -7.85 29.02 9.32
C ASN A 183 -9.01 28.37 10.12
N PRO A 184 -9.62 27.28 9.61
CA PRO A 184 -10.67 26.58 10.32
C PRO A 184 -10.15 26.03 11.66
N ARG A 185 -10.93 26.21 12.74
CA ARG A 185 -10.56 25.83 14.11
C ARG A 185 -11.28 24.56 14.59
N GLY A 186 -12.24 24.05 13.84
CA GLY A 186 -13.00 22.84 14.16
C GLY A 186 -13.72 22.24 12.94
N VAL A 187 -14.34 21.06 13.12
CA VAL A 187 -15.06 20.32 12.06
C VAL A 187 -16.21 21.15 11.45
N GLU A 188 -16.85 22.00 12.25
CA GLU A 188 -17.96 22.87 11.85
C GLU A 188 -17.53 24.01 10.91
N ASP A 189 -16.36 24.62 11.15
CA ASP A 189 -15.78 25.64 10.26
C ASP A 189 -15.46 25.05 8.88
N TYR A 190 -15.05 23.79 8.92
CA TYR A 190 -14.71 22.97 7.79
C TYR A 190 -15.97 22.58 6.98
N ASP A 191 -17.04 22.10 7.60
CA ASP A 191 -18.32 21.81 6.92
C ASP A 191 -18.93 23.05 6.25
N LYS A 192 -18.83 24.23 6.90
CA LYS A 192 -19.24 25.51 6.31
C LYS A 192 -18.40 25.91 5.09
N GLN A 193 -17.10 25.57 5.08
CA GLN A 193 -16.20 25.93 3.99
C GLN A 193 -16.37 25.05 2.74
N PHE A 194 -16.64 23.75 2.93
CA PHE A 194 -16.76 22.78 1.83
C PHE A 194 -18.20 22.63 1.28
N SER A 195 -19.21 23.19 1.95
CA SER A 195 -20.61 23.22 1.50
C SER A 195 -20.95 24.37 0.54
N SER A 196 -19.99 25.24 0.18
CA SER A 196 -20.28 26.37 -0.70
C SER A 196 -20.58 25.94 -2.14
N SER A 197 -21.52 26.63 -2.80
CA SER A 197 -21.92 26.38 -4.20
C SER A 197 -20.76 26.52 -5.19
N THR A 198 -19.77 27.35 -4.87
CA THR A 198 -18.52 27.53 -5.63
C THR A 198 -17.62 26.29 -5.53
N TRP A 199 -17.52 25.67 -4.34
CA TRP A 199 -16.82 24.40 -4.16
C TRP A 199 -17.53 23.23 -4.84
N SER A 200 -18.87 23.20 -4.84
CA SER A 200 -19.66 22.19 -5.56
C SER A 200 -19.34 22.16 -7.07
N LYS A 201 -19.25 23.33 -7.72
CA LYS A 201 -18.90 23.43 -9.14
C LYS A 201 -17.45 23.00 -9.42
N TYR A 202 -16.48 23.46 -8.63
CA TYR A 202 -15.06 23.10 -8.79
C TYR A 202 -14.80 21.62 -8.45
N ALA A 203 -15.51 21.07 -7.47
CA ALA A 203 -15.45 19.66 -7.11
C ALA A 203 -16.00 18.78 -8.24
N SER A 204 -17.10 19.14 -8.90
CA SER A 204 -17.77 18.28 -9.90
C SER A 204 -16.89 17.85 -11.10
N ALA A 205 -16.03 18.74 -11.63
CA ALA A 205 -15.15 18.44 -12.76
C ALA A 205 -13.98 17.50 -12.39
N PHE A 206 -13.44 17.64 -11.18
CA PHE A 206 -12.32 16.85 -10.65
C PHE A 206 -12.77 15.59 -9.90
N GLN A 207 -14.02 15.55 -9.43
CA GLN A 207 -14.61 14.44 -8.68
C GLN A 207 -14.61 13.15 -9.47
N GLY A 208 -14.92 13.17 -10.77
CA GLY A 208 -15.05 11.92 -11.54
C GLY A 208 -13.81 11.02 -11.46
N LYS A 209 -12.61 11.59 -11.69
CA LYS A 209 -11.36 10.82 -11.65
C LYS A 209 -11.00 10.38 -10.23
N HIS A 210 -11.02 11.30 -9.26
CA HIS A 210 -10.64 10.98 -7.89
C HIS A 210 -11.64 10.06 -7.19
N LYS A 211 -12.94 10.19 -7.50
CA LYS A 211 -13.99 9.26 -7.08
C LYS A 211 -13.73 7.86 -7.63
N ASN A 212 -13.37 7.73 -8.91
CA ASN A 212 -13.05 6.43 -9.49
C ASN A 212 -11.77 5.82 -8.89
N LEU A 213 -10.71 6.62 -8.67
CA LEU A 213 -9.51 6.18 -7.95
C LEU A 213 -9.84 5.72 -6.53
N GLY A 214 -10.67 6.50 -5.83
CA GLY A 214 -11.15 6.14 -4.50
C GLY A 214 -11.92 4.83 -4.50
N ALA A 215 -12.85 4.64 -5.43
CA ALA A 215 -13.59 3.39 -5.59
C ALA A 215 -12.67 2.18 -5.85
N ILE A 216 -11.65 2.34 -6.68
CA ILE A 216 -10.62 1.33 -6.94
C ILE A 216 -9.91 0.92 -5.65
N PHE A 217 -9.36 1.89 -4.90
CA PHE A 217 -8.65 1.59 -3.65
C PHE A 217 -9.59 1.06 -2.55
N PHE A 218 -10.86 1.45 -2.56
CA PHE A 218 -11.87 0.89 -1.66
C PHE A 218 -12.15 -0.56 -1.95
N MET A 219 -12.21 -0.98 -3.22
CA MET A 219 -12.38 -2.40 -3.56
C MET A 219 -11.22 -3.24 -3.02
N ILE A 220 -9.97 -2.75 -3.14
CA ILE A 220 -8.80 -3.41 -2.55
C ILE A 220 -8.94 -3.52 -1.03
N LEU A 221 -9.32 -2.43 -0.35
CA LEU A 221 -9.51 -2.41 1.10
C LEU A 221 -10.68 -3.33 1.54
N GLU A 222 -11.76 -3.37 0.77
CA GLU A 222 -12.95 -4.20 1.02
C GLU A 222 -12.64 -5.69 0.88
N ASN A 223 -11.83 -6.07 -0.12
CA ASN A 223 -11.40 -7.45 -0.35
C ASN A 223 -10.40 -7.93 0.71
N THR A 224 -9.64 -7.01 1.32
CA THR A 224 -8.59 -7.32 2.30
C THR A 224 -8.99 -7.07 3.76
N LYS A 225 -10.25 -6.66 4.02
CA LYS A 225 -10.77 -6.30 5.36
C LYS A 225 -10.68 -7.39 6.45
N LYS A 226 -10.41 -8.64 6.06
CA LYS A 226 -10.22 -9.77 7.00
C LYS A 226 -8.81 -9.84 7.58
N SER A 227 -7.80 -9.43 6.81
CA SER A 227 -6.37 -9.57 7.12
C SER A 227 -5.70 -8.23 7.45
N ILE A 228 -6.20 -7.12 6.89
CA ILE A 228 -5.56 -5.82 6.98
C ILE A 228 -5.43 -5.33 8.44
N ARG A 229 -4.21 -4.93 8.79
CA ARG A 229 -3.84 -4.31 10.07
C ARG A 229 -3.64 -2.81 9.93
N VAL A 230 -3.15 -2.36 8.77
CA VAL A 230 -2.99 -0.94 8.46
C VAL A 230 -3.32 -0.61 7.02
N ALA A 231 -4.04 0.49 6.83
CA ALA A 231 -4.08 1.21 5.57
C ALA A 231 -3.54 2.64 5.75
N GLU A 232 -2.47 2.99 5.04
CA GLU A 232 -1.91 4.34 5.00
C GLU A 232 -2.24 4.99 3.66
N ILE A 233 -3.00 6.09 3.70
CA ILE A 233 -3.48 6.80 2.51
C ILE A 233 -3.03 8.25 2.58
N LEU A 234 -2.18 8.60 1.62
CA LEU A 234 -1.45 9.85 1.59
C LEU A 234 -1.72 10.63 0.29
N GLY A 235 -2.02 11.92 0.42
CA GLY A 235 -2.17 12.85 -0.71
C GLY A 235 -3.46 12.65 -1.51
N ILE A 236 -4.43 11.94 -0.95
CA ILE A 236 -5.72 11.60 -1.56
C ILE A 236 -6.82 11.91 -0.55
N ASP A 237 -7.94 12.44 -1.03
CA ASP A 237 -9.09 12.58 -0.17
C ASP A 237 -9.73 11.22 0.12
N PHE A 238 -9.60 10.78 1.38
CA PHE A 238 -10.10 9.49 1.86
C PHE A 238 -11.62 9.37 1.72
N SER A 239 -12.36 10.47 1.61
CA SER A 239 -13.80 10.48 1.30
C SER A 239 -14.10 9.75 -0.01
N PHE A 240 -13.20 9.84 -1.00
CA PHE A 240 -13.35 9.15 -2.28
C PHE A 240 -13.18 7.66 -2.14
N ILE A 241 -12.29 7.22 -1.24
CA ILE A 241 -12.14 5.81 -0.91
C ILE A 241 -13.43 5.32 -0.26
N MET A 242 -13.93 6.00 0.77
CA MET A 242 -15.15 5.59 1.47
C MET A 242 -16.46 6.03 0.79
N SER A 243 -16.44 6.33 -0.51
CA SER A 243 -17.60 6.91 -1.23
C SER A 243 -18.70 5.91 -1.59
N ARG A 244 -18.52 4.61 -1.33
CA ARG A 244 -19.61 3.62 -1.46
C ARG A 244 -20.57 3.74 -0.27
N GLU A 245 -21.88 3.59 -0.51
CA GLU A 245 -22.94 3.51 0.51
C GLU A 245 -22.82 2.29 1.45
N ARG A 246 -21.72 1.54 1.37
CA ARG A 246 -21.53 0.27 2.06
C ARG A 246 -20.76 0.47 3.36
N THR A 247 -21.22 -0.22 4.39
CA THR A 247 -20.49 -0.28 5.67
C THR A 247 -19.29 -1.21 5.57
N LEU A 248 -18.09 -0.67 5.74
CA LEU A 248 -16.87 -1.47 5.85
C LEU A 248 -16.78 -2.11 7.25
N LYS A 249 -16.49 -3.41 7.29
CA LYS A 249 -16.35 -4.18 8.53
C LYS A 249 -14.98 -4.83 8.63
N PHE A 250 -14.15 -4.31 9.53
CA PHE A 250 -12.86 -4.92 9.86
C PHE A 250 -13.06 -6.09 10.83
N SER A 251 -12.42 -7.21 10.52
CA SER A 251 -12.49 -8.44 11.34
C SER A 251 -11.43 -8.48 12.44
N ARG A 252 -10.41 -7.63 12.33
CA ARG A 252 -9.27 -7.50 13.25
C ARG A 252 -9.08 -6.04 13.68
N ASP A 253 -8.16 -5.83 14.62
CA ASP A 253 -7.70 -4.48 14.96
C ASP A 253 -7.03 -3.87 13.73
N CYS A 254 -7.47 -2.67 13.34
CA CYS A 254 -6.99 -2.00 12.13
C CYS A 254 -6.66 -0.54 12.44
N ASN A 255 -5.59 -0.03 11.83
CA ASN A 255 -5.20 1.37 11.90
C ASN A 255 -5.31 2.01 10.51
N LEU A 256 -5.92 3.18 10.43
CA LEU A 256 -6.00 3.96 9.20
C LEU A 256 -5.15 5.22 9.40
N ILE A 257 -4.12 5.38 8.59
CA ILE A 257 -3.22 6.54 8.64
C ILE A 257 -3.55 7.45 7.46
N LEU A 258 -3.86 8.70 7.75
CA LEU A 258 -4.24 9.71 6.75
C LEU A 258 -3.30 10.91 6.89
N ASN A 259 -2.82 11.48 5.78
CA ASN A 259 -2.23 12.81 5.80
C ASN A 259 -3.22 13.84 5.23
N ASN A 260 -3.38 14.95 5.95
CA ASN A 260 -4.58 15.77 5.89
C ASN A 260 -4.67 16.69 4.66
N PRO A 261 -5.75 16.57 3.86
CA PRO A 261 -6.79 17.63 3.78
C PRO A 261 -8.21 17.18 4.16
N SER A 262 -8.42 15.90 4.45
CA SER A 262 -9.74 15.28 4.57
C SER A 262 -10.21 15.07 6.00
N ILE A 263 -9.64 15.77 6.99
CA ILE A 263 -10.04 15.64 8.41
C ILE A 263 -11.57 15.67 8.60
N ILE A 264 -12.27 16.55 7.88
CA ILE A 264 -13.74 16.71 7.93
C ILE A 264 -14.44 15.43 7.49
N HIS A 265 -13.99 14.89 6.35
CA HIS A 265 -14.55 13.68 5.80
C HIS A 265 -14.21 12.49 6.68
N ALA A 266 -13.02 12.45 7.29
CA ALA A 266 -12.60 11.42 8.24
C ALA A 266 -13.68 11.17 9.32
N TYR A 267 -14.23 12.25 9.89
CA TYR A 267 -15.26 12.15 10.92
C TYR A 267 -16.63 11.75 10.37
N SER A 268 -17.07 12.30 9.23
CA SER A 268 -18.42 12.06 8.69
C SER A 268 -18.65 10.65 8.12
N TRP A 269 -17.60 9.85 7.85
CA TRP A 269 -17.79 8.43 7.50
C TRP A 269 -17.55 7.48 8.66
N MET A 270 -17.08 7.93 9.83
CA MET A 270 -16.88 7.03 10.96
C MET A 270 -18.18 6.32 11.35
N GLU A 271 -19.34 6.97 11.22
CA GLU A 271 -20.66 6.38 11.41
C GLU A 271 -20.89 5.18 10.48
N ARG A 272 -20.37 5.26 9.25
CA ARG A 272 -20.47 4.24 8.20
C ARG A 272 -19.45 3.11 8.35
N VAL A 273 -18.59 3.12 9.37
CA VAL A 273 -17.65 2.02 9.64
C VAL A 273 -18.04 1.27 10.90
N LYS A 274 -18.29 -0.04 10.75
CA LYS A 274 -18.60 -0.95 11.86
C LYS A 274 -17.40 -1.84 12.10
N SER A 275 -16.65 -1.59 13.17
CA SER A 275 -15.60 -2.53 13.58
C SER A 275 -16.17 -3.57 14.55
N LYS A 276 -15.89 -4.87 14.31
CA LYS A 276 -16.09 -5.91 15.33
C LYS A 276 -15.07 -5.76 16.47
N LYS A 277 -13.95 -5.09 16.19
CA LYS A 277 -12.75 -4.98 17.02
C LYS A 277 -12.36 -3.49 17.15
N ARG A 278 -11.10 -3.16 17.44
CA ARG A 278 -10.64 -1.77 17.56
C ARG A 278 -10.29 -1.20 16.19
N LEU A 279 -10.82 -0.03 15.87
CA LEU A 279 -10.35 0.78 14.74
C LEU A 279 -9.67 2.02 15.30
N THR A 280 -8.43 2.26 14.90
CA THR A 280 -7.71 3.51 15.20
C THR A 280 -7.52 4.29 13.92
N ILE A 281 -7.87 5.58 13.91
CA ILE A 281 -7.63 6.49 12.80
C ILE A 281 -6.59 7.50 13.28
N LEU A 282 -5.48 7.61 12.55
CA LEU A 282 -4.39 8.52 12.81
C LEU A 282 -4.37 9.55 11.69
N ILE A 283 -4.56 10.82 12.02
CA ILE A 283 -4.59 11.90 11.03
C ILE A 283 -3.40 12.82 11.26
N GLU A 284 -2.41 12.72 10.37
CA GLU A 284 -1.18 13.52 10.36
C GLU A 284 -1.49 14.96 9.94
N ASN A 285 -1.20 15.92 10.83
CA ASN A 285 -1.11 17.33 10.49
C ASN A 285 0.36 17.71 10.32
N ARG A 286 0.80 17.79 9.06
CA ARG A 286 2.19 18.13 8.71
C ARG A 286 2.59 19.57 9.06
N ILE A 287 1.62 20.48 9.20
CA ILE A 287 1.89 21.88 9.53
C ILE A 287 2.25 22.02 11.01
N THR A 288 1.48 21.36 11.87
CA THR A 288 1.64 21.47 13.32
C THR A 288 2.44 20.32 13.93
N SER A 289 2.87 19.35 13.12
CA SER A 289 3.56 18.12 13.58
C SER A 289 2.77 17.35 14.66
N THR A 290 1.44 17.38 14.57
CA THR A 290 0.54 16.67 15.49
C THR A 290 -0.26 15.59 14.76
N VAL A 291 -0.80 14.67 15.55
CA VAL A 291 -1.58 13.54 15.08
C VAL A 291 -2.89 13.50 15.83
N SER A 292 -4.00 13.71 15.12
CA SER A 292 -5.32 13.46 15.68
C SER A 292 -5.59 11.96 15.67
N VAL A 293 -5.86 11.40 16.84
CA VAL A 293 -6.12 9.97 17.04
C VAL A 293 -7.59 9.79 17.37
N VAL A 294 -8.27 8.98 16.57
CA VAL A 294 -9.66 8.59 16.81
C VAL A 294 -9.75 7.09 17.00
N VAL A 295 -10.29 6.64 18.12
CA VAL A 295 -10.42 5.21 18.43
C VAL A 295 -11.89 4.84 18.51
N LYS A 296 -12.32 3.95 17.63
CA LYS A 296 -13.67 3.37 17.63
C LYS A 296 -13.61 1.91 18.07
N LYS A 297 -14.44 1.55 19.06
CA LYS A 297 -14.63 0.16 19.52
C LYS A 297 -16.09 -0.25 19.27
N LYS A 298 -16.35 -1.56 19.20
CA LYS A 298 -17.71 -2.10 19.03
C LYS A 298 -18.64 -1.51 20.11
N ASN A 299 -19.77 -0.96 19.69
CA ASN A 299 -20.82 -0.38 20.54
C ASN A 299 -20.32 0.72 21.52
N LYS A 300 -19.27 1.45 21.15
CA LYS A 300 -18.79 2.60 21.93
C LYS A 300 -18.67 3.82 21.04
N GLU A 301 -18.93 4.99 21.63
CA GLU A 301 -18.62 6.26 20.99
C GLU A 301 -17.13 6.36 20.66
N PRO A 302 -16.76 6.98 19.53
CA PRO A 302 -15.36 7.23 19.21
C PRO A 302 -14.70 8.12 20.26
N VAL A 303 -13.48 7.76 20.67
CA VAL A 303 -12.65 8.59 21.55
C VAL A 303 -11.64 9.34 20.71
N THR A 304 -11.57 10.66 20.87
CA THR A 304 -10.61 11.53 20.16
C THR A 304 -9.51 12.00 21.10
N SER A 305 -8.28 12.10 20.59
CA SER A 305 -7.15 12.70 21.30
C SER A 305 -6.15 13.28 20.31
N VAL A 306 -5.28 14.17 20.77
CA VAL A 306 -4.17 14.72 19.96
C VAL A 306 -2.86 14.21 20.55
N LYS A 307 -1.96 13.75 19.67
CA LYS A 307 -0.62 13.23 20.01
C LYS A 307 0.43 13.94 19.17
N ASP A 308 1.69 13.80 19.56
CA ASP A 308 2.83 14.24 18.75
C ASP A 308 3.02 13.34 17.52
N SER A 309 3.87 13.78 16.60
CA SER A 309 4.28 13.04 15.41
C SER A 309 5.08 11.76 15.71
N GLY A 310 5.63 11.61 16.92
CA GLY A 310 6.35 10.41 17.36
C GLY A 310 5.50 9.15 17.31
N LEU A 311 4.19 9.28 17.56
CA LEU A 311 3.23 8.17 17.41
C LEU A 311 3.19 7.61 15.98
N LEU A 312 3.31 8.46 14.95
CA LEU A 312 3.34 7.99 13.56
C LEU A 312 4.64 7.28 13.22
N VAL A 313 5.76 7.72 13.79
CA VAL A 313 7.06 7.05 13.64
C VAL A 313 6.99 5.65 14.25
N GLU A 314 6.48 5.54 15.48
CA GLU A 314 6.26 4.25 16.15
C GLU A 314 5.34 3.35 15.31
N MET A 315 4.24 3.89 14.80
CA MET A 315 3.29 3.14 13.99
C MET A 315 3.91 2.65 12.67
N ARG A 316 4.65 3.50 11.96
CA ARG A 316 5.35 3.13 10.73
C ARG A 316 6.45 2.08 10.99
N ASN A 317 7.13 2.15 12.14
CA ASN A 317 8.07 1.12 12.56
C ASN A 317 7.37 -0.23 12.82
N ARG A 318 6.20 -0.21 13.49
CA ARG A 318 5.38 -1.42 13.67
C ARG A 318 4.89 -2.00 12.35
N MET A 319 4.54 -1.16 11.38
CA MET A 319 4.16 -1.62 10.04
C MET A 319 5.28 -2.43 9.40
N ASN A 320 6.53 -1.97 9.51
CA ASN A 320 7.68 -2.69 8.95
C ASN A 320 7.94 -4.03 9.67
N ALA A 321 7.56 -4.16 10.94
CA ALA A 321 7.68 -5.42 11.69
C ALA A 321 6.61 -6.47 11.34
N TRP A 322 5.56 -6.11 10.59
CA TRP A 322 4.53 -7.05 10.11
C TRP A 322 4.81 -7.62 8.72
N VAL A 323 5.90 -7.20 8.08
CA VAL A 323 6.23 -7.49 6.68
C VAL A 323 7.42 -8.44 6.58
#